data_AF-A0A915LFC9-F1
#
_entry.id   AF-A0A915LFC9-F1
#
_cell.length_a   1.000
_cell.length_b   1.000
_cell.length_c   1.000
_cell.angle_alpha   90.00
_cell.angle_beta   90.00
_cell.angle_gamma   90.00
#
_symmetry.space_group_name_H-M   'P 1'
#
loop_
_entity.id
_entity.type
_entity.pdbx_description
1 polymer ?
#
loop_
_entity_poly.entity_id
_entity_poly.type
_entity_poly.pdbx_seq_one_letter_code
_entity_poly.pdbx_strand_id
1 'polypeptide(L)'
;MASVPTKQDEKTKRNEELATAILKNKPKPNRLIVDTNPNDDNSTVCLSQAKMDELNIFRGDTVFLKGKKRRETACVVLASETCPNEKILMNRVVRTNLRVKLGDVVCVVPASNIPNGIRIHVLPIDDTVEGLTG
;
A
#
# COMPACT_ATOMS: atom_id res chain seq x y z
N MET A 1 22.66 17.10 36.68
CA MET A 1 21.55 18.06 36.86
C MET A 1 20.26 17.34 36.48
N ALA A 2 19.40 17.06 37.45
CA ALA A 2 18.15 16.32 37.22
C ALA A 2 17.13 17.25 36.56
N SER A 3 16.62 16.87 35.38
CA SER A 3 15.58 17.61 34.67
C SER A 3 14.25 17.48 35.43
N VAL A 4 13.73 18.62 35.90
CA VAL A 4 12.43 18.72 36.55
C VAL A 4 11.33 18.43 35.51
N PRO A 5 10.35 17.55 35.79
CA PRO A 5 9.25 17.29 34.88
C PRO A 5 8.23 18.43 34.99
N THR A 6 8.35 19.44 34.11
CA THR A 6 7.37 20.52 34.02
C THR A 6 6.06 19.95 33.46
N LYS A 7 5.00 19.88 34.27
CA LYS A 7 3.64 19.54 33.81
C LYS A 7 3.22 20.56 32.75
N GLN A 8 3.20 20.14 31.48
CA GLN A 8 2.68 20.96 30.40
C GLN A 8 1.17 21.15 30.56
N ASP A 9 0.70 22.40 30.54
CA ASP A 9 -0.72 22.78 30.56
C ASP A 9 -1.51 22.11 29.42
N GLU A 10 -2.74 21.68 29.71
CA GLU A 10 -3.60 20.99 28.73
C GLU A 10 -3.88 21.80 27.46
N LYS A 11 -3.89 23.14 27.57
CA LYS A 11 -4.03 24.04 26.41
C LYS A 11 -2.87 23.93 25.43
N THR A 12 -1.64 23.78 25.93
CA THR A 12 -0.43 23.69 25.11
C THR A 12 -0.38 22.37 24.35
N LYS A 13 -0.75 21.26 25.02
CA LYS A 13 -0.88 19.94 24.39
C LYS A 13 -1.93 19.94 23.28
N ARG A 14 -3.09 20.56 23.52
CA ARG A 14 -4.17 20.64 22.52
C ARG A 14 -3.78 21.46 21.28
N ASN A 15 -2.98 22.52 21.47
CA ASN A 15 -2.44 23.31 20.36
C ASN A 15 -1.39 22.53 19.56
N GLU A 16 -0.51 21.77 20.22
CA GLU A 16 0.45 20.88 19.56
C GLU A 16 -0.25 19.74 18.80
N GLU A 17 -1.33 19.20 19.35
CA GLU A 17 -2.16 18.20 18.68
C GLU A 17 -2.89 18.76 17.45
N LEU A 18 -3.41 19.98 17.54
CA LEU A 18 -4.03 20.69 16.40
C LEU A 18 -2.99 21.02 15.33
N ALA A 19 -1.78 21.45 15.72
CA ALA A 19 -0.69 21.73 14.80
C ALA A 19 -0.21 20.46 14.06
N THR A 20 -0.24 19.31 14.72
CA THR A 20 0.16 18.01 14.12
C THR A 20 -0.98 17.22 13.49
N ALA A 21 -2.23 17.71 13.54
CA ALA A 21 -3.41 16.99 13.09
C ALA A 21 -3.38 16.59 11.59
N ILE A 22 -2.67 17.37 10.75
CA ILE A 22 -2.51 17.07 9.32
C ILE A 22 -1.58 15.86 9.10
N LEU A 23 -0.58 15.68 9.96
CA LEU A 23 0.39 14.59 9.87
C LEU A 23 -0.17 13.28 10.44
N LYS A 24 -1.19 13.36 11.30
CA LYS A 24 -1.84 12.17 11.87
C LYS A 24 -2.54 11.38 10.76
N ASN A 25 -2.31 10.07 10.78
CA ASN A 25 -2.99 9.14 9.88
C ASN A 25 -4.49 9.16 10.19
N LYS A 26 -5.29 9.71 9.28
CA LYS A 26 -6.75 9.62 9.36
C LYS A 26 -7.15 8.16 9.12
N PRO A 27 -7.87 7.51 10.05
CA PRO A 27 -8.39 6.17 9.82
C PRO A 27 -9.37 6.26 8.65
N LYS A 28 -9.04 5.54 7.57
CA LYS A 28 -9.93 5.38 6.42
C LYS A 28 -9.98 3.89 6.11
N PRO A 29 -11.15 3.36 5.75
CA PRO A 29 -11.31 1.94 5.51
C PRO A 29 -10.43 1.44 4.35
N ASN A 30 -10.10 2.31 3.40
CA ASN A 30 -9.27 1.98 2.24
C ASN A 30 -7.76 2.10 2.49
N ARG A 31 -7.31 2.34 3.72
CA ARG A 31 -5.89 2.40 4.08
C ARG A 31 -5.47 1.11 4.77
N LEU A 32 -4.52 0.40 4.17
CA LEU A 32 -4.04 -0.90 4.64
C LEU A 32 -2.54 -0.88 4.87
N ILE A 33 -2.09 -1.70 5.82
CA ILE A 33 -0.69 -1.83 6.18
C ILE A 33 -0.04 -2.89 5.29
N VAL A 34 1.09 -2.55 4.70
CA VAL A 34 1.85 -3.44 3.81
C VAL A 34 2.52 -4.53 4.62
N ASP A 35 2.27 -5.78 4.23
CA ASP A 35 2.93 -6.97 4.76
C ASP A 35 3.39 -7.89 3.62
N THR A 36 4.19 -8.89 3.97
CA THR A 36 4.83 -9.78 2.99
C THR A 36 3.88 -10.88 2.52
N ASN A 37 3.82 -11.10 1.21
CA ASN A 37 3.14 -12.25 0.63
C ASN A 37 4.16 -13.40 0.43
N PRO A 38 3.87 -14.65 0.81
CA PRO A 38 4.66 -15.79 0.40
C PRO A 38 4.53 -16.13 -1.10
N ASN A 39 3.47 -15.66 -1.78
CA ASN A 39 3.31 -15.85 -3.21
C ASN A 39 4.12 -14.81 -4.01
N ASP A 40 4.87 -15.27 -5.02
CA ASP A 40 5.83 -14.47 -5.80
C ASP A 40 5.25 -13.86 -7.09
N ASP A 41 3.93 -13.85 -7.22
CA ASP A 41 3.27 -13.21 -8.36
C ASP A 41 3.32 -11.67 -8.25
N ASN A 42 3.73 -11.03 -9.34
CA ASN A 42 3.93 -9.59 -9.44
C ASN A 42 2.63 -8.82 -9.72
N SER A 43 1.55 -9.52 -10.08
CA SER A 43 0.27 -8.90 -10.47
C SER A 43 -0.81 -9.03 -9.42
N THR A 44 -0.59 -9.78 -8.34
CA THR A 44 -1.63 -10.09 -7.35
C THR A 44 -1.33 -9.54 -5.98
N VAL A 45 -2.41 -9.21 -5.26
CA VAL A 45 -2.38 -8.78 -3.86
C VAL A 45 -3.44 -9.53 -3.07
N CYS A 46 -3.13 -9.85 -1.82
CA CYS A 46 -4.04 -10.59 -0.97
C CYS A 46 -4.65 -9.69 0.09
N LEU A 47 -5.97 -9.82 0.25
CA LEU A 47 -6.78 -9.16 1.26
C LEU A 47 -7.60 -10.21 2.03
N SER A 48 -8.02 -9.86 3.23
CA SER A 48 -8.99 -10.69 3.95
C SER A 48 -10.38 -10.55 3.33
N GLN A 49 -11.19 -11.61 3.45
CA GLN A 49 -12.56 -11.61 2.92
C GLN A 49 -13.41 -10.48 3.52
N ALA A 50 -13.34 -10.30 4.84
CA ALA A 50 -14.07 -9.23 5.53
C ALA A 50 -13.69 -7.83 5.00
N LYS A 51 -12.42 -7.61 4.64
CA LYS A 51 -11.98 -6.32 4.11
C LYS A 51 -12.42 -6.09 2.67
N MET A 52 -12.47 -7.16 1.88
CA MET A 52 -13.00 -7.12 0.53
C MET A 52 -14.49 -6.76 0.54
N ASP A 53 -15.27 -7.36 1.43
CA ASP A 53 -16.70 -7.07 1.57
C ASP A 53 -16.94 -5.61 2.02
N GLU A 54 -16.14 -5.10 2.97
CA GLU A 54 -16.23 -3.70 3.44
C GLU A 54 -15.93 -2.69 2.32
N LEU A 55 -15.01 -3.01 1.42
CA LEU A 55 -14.62 -2.16 0.31
C LEU A 55 -15.45 -2.39 -0.97
N ASN A 56 -16.38 -3.34 -0.94
CA ASN A 56 -17.13 -3.83 -2.10
C ASN A 56 -16.22 -4.25 -3.27
N ILE A 57 -15.14 -4.95 -2.97
CA ILE A 57 -14.19 -5.48 -3.94
C ILE A 57 -14.40 -7.00 -4.01
N PHE A 58 -14.53 -7.54 -5.21
CA PHE A 58 -14.69 -8.98 -5.40
C PHE A 58 -13.36 -9.65 -5.75
N ARG A 59 -13.32 -10.97 -5.59
CA ARG A 59 -12.16 -11.77 -5.98
C ARG A 59 -11.98 -11.67 -7.50
N GLY A 60 -10.78 -11.30 -7.93
CA GLY A 60 -10.45 -11.10 -9.34
C GLY A 60 -10.64 -9.67 -9.84
N ASP A 61 -11.15 -8.75 -9.02
CA ASP A 61 -11.23 -7.35 -9.38
C ASP A 61 -9.83 -6.72 -9.45
N THR A 62 -9.71 -5.74 -10.34
CA THR A 62 -8.49 -4.93 -10.43
C THR A 62 -8.60 -3.71 -9.53
N VAL A 63 -7.50 -3.42 -8.81
CA VAL A 63 -7.41 -2.29 -7.89
C VAL A 63 -6.17 -1.46 -8.21
N PHE A 64 -6.30 -0.14 -8.05
CA PHE A 64 -5.16 0.76 -7.97
C PHE A 64 -4.69 0.89 -6.53
N LEU A 65 -3.43 0.55 -6.31
CA LEU A 65 -2.72 0.81 -5.08
C LEU A 65 -1.99 2.14 -5.19
N LYS A 66 -2.25 3.05 -4.25
CA LYS A 66 -1.54 4.32 -4.14
C LYS A 66 -0.52 4.24 -3.02
N GLY A 67 0.75 4.40 -3.39
CA GLY A 67 1.90 4.37 -2.51
C GLY A 67 2.43 5.76 -2.17
N LYS A 68 3.75 5.83 -1.91
CA LYS A 68 4.45 7.08 -1.63
C LYS A 68 4.92 7.74 -2.92
N LYS A 69 5.31 9.01 -2.84
CA LYS A 69 5.85 9.80 -3.98
C LYS A 69 4.97 9.75 -5.25
N ARG A 70 3.64 9.75 -5.06
CA ARG A 70 2.63 9.67 -6.14
C ARG A 70 2.82 8.46 -7.09
N ARG A 71 3.39 7.37 -6.58
CA ARG A 71 3.47 6.11 -7.32
C ARG A 71 2.19 5.32 -7.15
N GLU A 72 1.68 4.81 -8.26
CA GLU A 72 0.47 3.99 -8.32
C GLU A 72 0.78 2.71 -9.10
N THR A 73 0.19 1.60 -8.68
CA THR A 73 0.35 0.28 -9.32
C THR A 73 -1.02 -0.38 -9.41
N ALA A 74 -1.32 -1.00 -10.54
CA ALA A 74 -2.53 -1.83 -10.70
C ALA A 74 -2.21 -3.27 -10.29
N CYS A 75 -3.11 -3.89 -9.51
CA CYS A 75 -3.00 -5.29 -9.10
C CYS A 75 -4.38 -5.96 -9.08
N VAL A 76 -4.40 -7.28 -9.19
CA VAL A 76 -5.60 -8.11 -9.05
C VAL A 76 -5.73 -8.57 -7.60
N VAL A 77 -6.93 -8.46 -7.04
CA VAL A 77 -7.19 -8.84 -5.65
C VAL A 77 -7.57 -10.31 -5.53
N LEU A 78 -6.90 -11.00 -4.60
CA LEU A 78 -7.21 -12.36 -4.19
C LEU A 78 -7.64 -12.36 -2.71
N ALA A 79 -8.65 -13.16 -2.40
CA ALA A 79 -9.04 -13.42 -1.02
C ALA A 79 -8.08 -14.43 -0.38
N SER A 80 -7.68 -14.17 0.86
CA SER A 80 -6.88 -15.08 1.67
C SER A 80 -7.32 -15.02 3.14
N GLU A 81 -7.51 -16.19 3.75
CA GLU A 81 -7.96 -16.35 5.14
C GLU A 81 -6.82 -16.16 6.16
N THR A 82 -5.56 -16.20 5.72
CA THR A 82 -4.39 -16.01 6.58
C THR A 82 -4.04 -14.53 6.81
N CYS A 83 -4.70 -13.63 6.07
CA CYS A 83 -4.43 -12.20 6.10
C CYS A 83 -5.26 -11.50 7.18
N PRO A 84 -4.65 -10.69 8.07
CA PRO A 84 -5.39 -9.81 8.96
C PRO A 84 -6.14 -8.72 8.19
N ASN A 85 -7.30 -8.28 8.71
CA ASN A 85 -8.17 -7.30 8.05
C ASN A 85 -7.49 -5.94 7.78
N GLU A 86 -6.53 -5.54 8.61
CA GLU A 86 -5.86 -4.25 8.47
C GLU A 86 -4.65 -4.28 7.52
N LYS A 87 -4.31 -5.48 7.02
CA LYS A 87 -3.09 -5.70 6.24
C LYS A 87 -3.42 -6.03 4.78
N ILE A 88 -2.44 -5.76 3.93
CA ILE A 88 -2.41 -6.17 2.53
C ILE A 88 -1.11 -6.89 2.25
N LEU A 89 -1.18 -8.10 1.72
CA LEU A 89 0.00 -8.85 1.33
C LEU A 89 0.34 -8.56 -0.12
N MET A 90 1.60 -8.20 -0.36
CA MET A 90 2.12 -7.95 -1.70
C MET A 90 3.60 -8.32 -1.81
N ASN A 91 4.03 -8.67 -3.02
CA ASN A 91 5.43 -9.04 -3.29
C ASN A 91 6.37 -7.81 -3.29
N ARG A 92 7.69 -8.06 -3.22
CA ARG A 92 8.78 -7.07 -3.29
C ARG A 92 8.69 -6.18 -4.53
N VAL A 93 8.30 -6.71 -5.68
CA VAL A 93 8.16 -5.93 -6.93
C VAL A 93 7.09 -4.85 -6.78
N VAL A 94 5.90 -5.22 -6.30
CA VAL A 94 4.80 -4.28 -6.06
C VAL A 94 5.20 -3.20 -5.05
N ARG A 95 5.88 -3.57 -3.95
CA ARG A 95 6.39 -2.61 -2.96
C ARG A 95 7.40 -1.64 -3.56
N THR A 96 8.30 -2.13 -4.41
CA THR A 96 9.32 -1.32 -5.08
C THR A 96 8.68 -0.30 -6.03
N ASN A 97 7.69 -0.72 -6.81
CA ASN A 97 6.91 0.15 -7.69
C ASN A 97 6.20 1.27 -6.92
N LEU A 98 5.60 0.94 -5.77
CA LEU A 98 4.89 1.88 -4.89
C LEU A 98 5.82 2.71 -3.98
N ARG A 99 7.11 2.39 -3.93
CA ARG A 99 8.12 2.98 -3.03
C ARG A 99 7.73 2.91 -1.54
N VAL A 100 7.23 1.75 -1.13
CA VAL A 100 6.81 1.46 0.25
C VAL A 100 7.66 0.34 0.85
N LYS A 101 7.74 0.31 2.18
CA LYS A 101 8.39 -0.76 2.97
C LYS A 101 7.32 -1.56 3.74
N LEU A 102 7.73 -2.66 4.36
CA LEU A 102 6.86 -3.39 5.30
C LEU A 102 6.45 -2.45 6.45
N GLY A 103 5.18 -2.50 6.84
CA GLY A 103 4.60 -1.61 7.86
C GLY A 103 4.18 -0.22 7.35
N ASP A 104 4.51 0.15 6.10
CA ASP A 104 3.96 1.37 5.51
C ASP A 104 2.47 1.21 5.18
N VAL A 105 1.77 2.34 5.09
CA VAL A 105 0.34 2.37 4.73
C VAL A 105 0.18 2.68 3.25
N VAL A 106 -0.66 1.90 2.57
CA VAL A 106 -1.08 2.10 1.18
C VAL A 106 -2.59 2.33 1.11
N CYS A 107 -3.04 3.00 0.05
CA CYS A 107 -4.46 3.21 -0.21
C CYS A 107 -4.93 2.32 -1.36
N VAL A 108 -6.01 1.58 -1.16
CA VAL A 108 -6.65 0.75 -2.20
C VAL A 108 -7.79 1.53 -2.83
N VAL A 109 -7.88 1.51 -4.16
CA VAL A 109 -8.97 2.12 -4.93
C VAL A 109 -9.46 1.10 -5.97
N PRO A 110 -10.75 0.73 -6.00
CA PRO A 110 -11.28 -0.18 -7.02
C PRO A 110 -11.18 0.45 -8.42
N ALA A 111 -10.85 -0.38 -9.40
CA ALA A 111 -10.69 0.02 -10.79
C ALA A 111 -11.58 -0.84 -11.69
N SER A 112 -12.84 -0.44 -11.84
CA SER A 112 -13.87 -1.20 -12.57
C SER A 112 -13.81 -1.07 -14.10
N ASN A 113 -13.02 -0.14 -14.64
CA ASN A 113 -12.96 0.11 -16.09
C ASN A 113 -11.52 0.29 -16.56
N ILE A 114 -10.79 -0.80 -16.65
CA ILE A 114 -9.44 -0.82 -17.24
C ILE A 114 -9.56 -1.34 -18.68
N PRO A 115 -9.35 -0.50 -19.69
CA PRO A 115 -9.40 -0.93 -21.08
C PRO A 115 -8.19 -1.82 -21.43
N ASN A 116 -8.39 -2.73 -22.36
CA ASN A 116 -7.29 -3.54 -22.88
C ASN A 116 -6.28 -2.66 -23.63
N GLY A 117 -5.00 -2.81 -23.30
CA GLY A 117 -3.92 -2.11 -23.99
C GLY A 117 -3.79 -2.63 -25.42
N ILE A 118 -3.61 -1.71 -26.38
CA ILE A 118 -3.40 -2.07 -27.79
C ILE A 118 -1.94 -2.45 -28.04
N ARG A 119 -1.01 -1.70 -27.44
CA ARG A 119 0.44 -1.91 -27.55
C ARG A 119 1.11 -1.53 -26.24
N ILE A 120 2.14 -2.28 -25.87
CA ILE A 120 3.02 -1.98 -24.74
C ILE A 120 4.47 -1.91 -25.24
N HIS A 121 5.25 -1.00 -24.66
CA HIS A 121 6.68 -0.90 -24.93
C HIS A 121 7.44 -1.12 -23.63
N VAL A 122 8.27 -2.15 -23.60
CA VAL A 122 9.04 -2.56 -22.43
C VAL A 122 10.51 -2.64 -22.84
N LEU A 123 11.37 -2.00 -22.06
CA LEU A 123 12.81 -2.05 -22.22
C LEU A 123 13.39 -2.81 -21.03
N PRO A 124 14.38 -3.69 -21.24
CA PRO A 124 15.09 -4.29 -20.14
C PRO A 124 15.97 -3.25 -19.44
N ILE A 125 16.44 -3.57 -18.23
CA ILE A 125 17.39 -2.72 -17.51
C ILE A 125 18.79 -3.13 -17.94
N ASP A 126 19.66 -2.13 -18.20
CA ASP A 126 21.01 -2.33 -18.72
C ASP A 126 21.84 -3.34 -17.90
N ASP A 127 21.68 -3.37 -16.58
CA ASP A 127 22.38 -4.29 -15.67
C ASP A 127 21.86 -5.74 -15.70
N THR A 128 20.66 -5.96 -16.24
CA THR A 128 20.03 -7.29 -16.35
C THR A 128 20.25 -7.97 -17.69
N VAL A 129 20.85 -7.28 -18.67
CA VAL A 129 21.07 -7.79 -20.04
C VAL A 129 22.51 -8.18 -20.33
N GLU A 130 23.42 -8.00 -19.37
CA GLU A 130 24.81 -8.43 -19.52
C GLU A 130 24.89 -9.95 -19.74
N GLY A 131 25.43 -10.35 -20.89
CA GLY A 131 25.60 -11.77 -21.26
C GLY A 131 24.40 -12.42 -21.95
N LEU A 132 23.30 -11.68 -22.16
CA LEU A 132 22.19 -12.12 -23.01
C LEU A 132 22.45 -11.70 -24.46
N THR A 133 22.97 -12.61 -25.27
CA THR A 133 22.94 -12.49 -26.73
C THR A 133 21.62 -13.02 -27.28
N GLY A 134 21.02 -12.26 -28.21
CA GLY A 134 19.69 -12.52 -28.78
C GLY A 134 19.55 -13.87 -29.47
#